data_AF-A0A925GXZ8-F1
#
_entry.id   AF-A0A925GXZ8-F1
#
_cell.length_a   1.000
_cell.length_b   1.000
_cell.length_c   1.000
_cell.angle_alpha   90.00
_cell.angle_beta   90.00
_cell.angle_gamma   90.00
#
_symmetry.space_group_name_H-M   'P 1'
#
loop_
_entity.id
_entity.type
_entity.pdbx_description
1 polymer ?
#
loop_
_entity_poly.entity_id
_entity_poly.type
_entity_poly.pdbx_seq_one_letter_code
_entity_poly.pdbx_strand_id
1 'polypeptide(L)'
;MKAVLMGGAPDVTFPLGQHYVYAGFADTPDQIPAEVKGRIALASRGSTVDAGAAGTGLFGNKAAEAAAKGAVALLIFNNVDGELEAATTQAATIPVYGVSKANGEYLRDALGFQSLAFDKNNPATWGTISKFPLRINPPSPSTFSAATTGFSSRGPTDNFQYVKPDVTAPGLNIYSATIPVGGVSTGGGTMSDPSRFISVSGTSFSGPHVAGAAALVRHALLQAQGQAPVPALMLRSGAGAGTQQTQNGVVPQSIVRAALTNTATNLREADGETPVSNTDDRTFIHEIGSGLIHVIGAVDARAAMGTNDANGTAGPDDANNADFLPTHSFGRNQVINTGVAAQMKSVTVTLQNISGLSGAGTYSLALLDGGALRGDVTRPITGTTGFSLSLSATSVTLGGATGNQATFNVNITVDGRPTPMGLALAGTDDTGAQATEFLWWIVATRNGNVVRMPFYYRAVKAAPTTTNRQAPFQNAIQDDTTNNPSPDQVNGVDRDGYYKLSWTFPAPPAEQPCSFQIEEATSFATVFQ
;
A
#
# COMPACT_ATOMS: atom_id res chain seq x y z
N MET A 1 -24.54 10.42 -9.06
CA MET A 1 -24.25 9.13 -8.40
C MET A 1 -23.30 8.34 -9.27
N LYS A 2 -22.18 7.85 -8.72
CA LYS A 2 -21.25 6.96 -9.43
C LYS A 2 -21.79 5.53 -9.33
N ALA A 3 -21.71 4.79 -10.43
CA ALA A 3 -22.04 3.37 -10.49
C ALA A 3 -20.88 2.66 -11.18
N VAL A 4 -20.37 1.59 -10.58
CA VAL A 4 -19.20 0.85 -11.06
C VAL A 4 -19.68 -0.48 -11.62
N LEU A 5 -19.43 -0.74 -12.90
CA LEU A 5 -19.72 -2.05 -13.51
C LEU A 5 -18.95 -3.14 -12.76
N MET A 6 -19.66 -4.18 -12.32
CA MET A 6 -19.03 -5.32 -11.66
C MET A 6 -18.35 -6.23 -12.69
N GLY A 7 -17.15 -6.71 -12.36
CA GLY A 7 -16.44 -7.67 -13.20
C GLY A 7 -17.28 -8.93 -13.44
N GLY A 8 -17.33 -9.40 -14.68
CA GLY A 8 -18.19 -10.51 -15.10
C GLY A 8 -19.63 -10.13 -15.47
N ALA A 9 -20.05 -8.88 -15.34
CA ALA A 9 -21.34 -8.42 -15.82
C ALA A 9 -21.25 -7.74 -17.21
N PRO A 10 -22.26 -7.90 -18.08
CA PRO A 10 -22.37 -7.12 -19.30
C PRO A 10 -22.67 -5.64 -18.96
N ASP A 11 -22.19 -4.72 -19.78
CA ASP A 11 -22.53 -3.30 -19.65
C ASP A 11 -23.79 -2.96 -20.48
N VAL A 12 -24.40 -1.81 -20.22
CA VAL A 12 -25.48 -1.27 -21.04
C VAL A 12 -24.93 -0.66 -22.33
N THR A 13 -25.50 -1.03 -23.47
CA THR A 13 -25.09 -0.52 -24.79
C THR A 13 -25.87 0.71 -25.24
N PHE A 14 -26.96 1.04 -24.53
CA PHE A 14 -27.77 2.23 -24.71
C PHE A 14 -28.26 2.71 -23.33
N PRO A 15 -28.69 3.98 -23.18
CA PRO A 15 -29.22 4.46 -21.91
C PRO A 15 -30.41 3.61 -21.41
N LEU A 16 -30.22 2.91 -20.30
CA LEU A 16 -31.25 2.09 -19.65
C LEU A 16 -31.99 2.93 -18.63
N GLY A 17 -33.19 3.39 -18.98
CA GLY A 17 -34.09 4.14 -18.10
C GLY A 17 -35.23 3.27 -17.58
N GLN A 18 -35.25 2.94 -16.29
CA GLN A 18 -36.34 2.16 -15.67
C GLN A 18 -36.58 2.56 -14.22
N HIS A 19 -37.81 2.31 -13.74
CA HIS A 19 -38.09 2.32 -12.30
C HIS A 19 -37.34 1.20 -11.58
N TYR A 20 -37.16 1.34 -10.27
CA TYR A 20 -36.46 0.36 -9.45
C TYR A 20 -37.30 -0.11 -8.27
N VAL A 21 -36.95 -1.29 -7.75
CA VAL A 21 -37.57 -1.92 -6.58
C VAL A 21 -36.45 -2.43 -5.67
N TYR A 22 -36.57 -2.18 -4.36
CA TYR A 22 -35.61 -2.68 -3.37
C TYR A 22 -35.91 -4.13 -2.99
N ALA A 23 -34.89 -4.98 -3.01
CA ALA A 23 -34.98 -6.43 -2.82
C ALA A 23 -34.16 -6.92 -1.62
N GLY A 24 -33.90 -6.04 -0.63
CA GLY A 24 -33.09 -6.40 0.54
C GLY A 24 -31.69 -6.84 0.13
N PHE A 25 -31.25 -8.03 0.55
CA PHE A 25 -29.99 -8.59 0.08
C PHE A 25 -30.09 -9.24 -1.30
N ALA A 26 -31.28 -9.65 -1.75
CA ALA A 26 -31.51 -10.37 -3.00
C ALA A 26 -30.68 -11.65 -3.13
N ASP A 27 -30.34 -12.32 -2.03
CA ASP A 27 -29.48 -13.50 -2.05
C ASP A 27 -30.22 -14.84 -2.02
N THR A 28 -31.55 -14.79 -1.96
CA THR A 28 -32.45 -15.94 -2.12
C THR A 28 -33.67 -15.56 -2.99
N PRO A 29 -34.29 -16.53 -3.70
CA PRO A 29 -35.41 -16.24 -4.61
C PRO A 29 -36.63 -15.59 -3.96
N ASP A 30 -36.84 -15.80 -2.66
CA ASP A 30 -37.97 -15.28 -1.88
C ASP A 30 -37.73 -13.85 -1.36
N GLN A 31 -36.54 -13.27 -1.57
CA GLN A 31 -36.23 -11.89 -1.23
C GLN A 31 -36.44 -10.90 -2.37
N ILE A 32 -36.75 -11.40 -3.57
CA ILE A 32 -36.92 -10.56 -4.75
C ILE A 32 -38.42 -10.44 -5.09
N PRO A 33 -39.00 -9.24 -4.95
CA PRO A 33 -40.39 -8.99 -5.30
C PRO A 33 -40.68 -9.25 -6.79
N ALA A 34 -41.89 -9.67 -7.12
CA ALA A 34 -42.29 -9.92 -8.50
C ALA A 34 -42.32 -8.62 -9.35
N GLU A 35 -42.48 -7.48 -8.69
CA GLU A 35 -42.54 -6.14 -9.25
C GLU A 35 -41.23 -5.71 -9.92
N VAL A 36 -40.12 -6.39 -9.60
CA VAL A 36 -38.81 -6.21 -10.25
C VAL A 36 -38.86 -6.55 -11.76
N LYS A 37 -39.83 -7.35 -12.23
CA LYS A 37 -39.96 -7.72 -13.63
C LYS A 37 -40.03 -6.49 -14.55
N GLY A 38 -39.07 -6.39 -15.48
CA GLY A 38 -38.91 -5.27 -16.40
C GLY A 38 -38.28 -4.01 -15.80
N ARG A 39 -37.79 -4.08 -14.55
CA ARG A 39 -37.28 -2.96 -13.75
C ARG A 39 -35.88 -3.22 -13.24
N ILE A 40 -35.28 -2.20 -12.64
CA ILE A 40 -33.98 -2.30 -11.98
C ILE A 40 -34.19 -2.87 -10.57
N ALA A 41 -33.45 -3.93 -10.23
CA ALA A 41 -33.37 -4.39 -8.84
C ALA A 41 -32.36 -3.54 -8.07
N LEU A 42 -32.72 -3.05 -6.88
CA LEU A 42 -31.78 -2.45 -5.94
C LEU A 42 -31.58 -3.44 -4.78
N ALA A 43 -30.33 -3.76 -4.44
CA ALA A 43 -29.98 -4.66 -3.36
C ALA A 43 -28.86 -4.09 -2.48
N SER A 44 -28.81 -4.51 -1.23
CA SER A 44 -27.72 -4.23 -0.31
C SER A 44 -26.65 -5.31 -0.40
N ARG A 45 -25.38 -4.93 -0.24
CA ARG A 45 -24.29 -5.88 0.02
C ARG A 45 -24.51 -6.55 1.37
N GLY A 46 -24.26 -7.86 1.41
CA GLY A 46 -24.45 -8.68 2.58
C GLY A 46 -25.06 -10.01 2.20
N SER A 47 -25.32 -10.84 3.21
CA SER A 47 -25.82 -12.19 3.04
C SER A 47 -26.76 -12.53 4.20
N THR A 48 -27.77 -13.32 3.90
CA THR A 48 -28.61 -14.01 4.89
C THR A 48 -27.82 -15.12 5.59
N VAL A 49 -26.93 -15.79 4.84
CA VAL A 49 -26.00 -16.79 5.39
C VAL A 49 -24.58 -16.31 5.11
N ASP A 50 -23.89 -15.80 6.12
CA ASP A 50 -22.52 -15.33 5.99
C ASP A 50 -21.51 -16.48 6.18
N ALA A 51 -21.08 -17.09 5.07
CA ALA A 51 -20.13 -18.20 5.05
C ALA A 51 -19.04 -18.01 3.96
N GLY A 52 -18.68 -16.75 3.67
CA GLY A 52 -17.71 -16.42 2.62
C GLY A 52 -18.14 -16.96 1.24
N ALA A 53 -17.28 -17.75 0.60
CA ALA A 53 -17.57 -18.35 -0.71
C ALA A 53 -18.70 -19.39 -0.69
N ALA A 54 -19.06 -19.91 0.48
CA ALA A 54 -20.20 -20.80 0.69
C ALA A 54 -21.47 -20.07 1.16
N GLY A 55 -21.40 -18.74 1.34
CA GLY A 55 -22.54 -17.91 1.71
C GLY A 55 -23.50 -17.66 0.54
N THR A 56 -24.72 -17.26 0.85
CA THR A 56 -25.75 -16.96 -0.16
C THR A 56 -25.51 -15.63 -0.88
N GLY A 57 -24.82 -14.69 -0.23
CA GLY A 57 -24.61 -13.30 -0.67
C GLY A 57 -23.58 -13.08 -1.79
N LEU A 58 -23.20 -14.10 -2.56
CA LEU A 58 -22.36 -13.92 -3.74
C LEU A 58 -23.04 -12.98 -4.74
N PHE A 59 -22.32 -12.00 -5.27
CA PHE A 59 -22.89 -11.02 -6.21
C PHE A 59 -23.47 -11.67 -7.47
N GLY A 60 -22.88 -12.78 -7.94
CA GLY A 60 -23.42 -13.57 -9.05
C GLY A 60 -24.73 -14.27 -8.73
N ASN A 61 -24.88 -14.79 -7.50
CA ASN A 61 -26.16 -15.35 -7.06
C ASN A 61 -27.23 -14.27 -7.06
N LYS A 62 -26.94 -13.09 -6.47
CA LYS A 62 -27.87 -11.96 -6.49
C LYS A 62 -28.28 -11.56 -7.92
N ALA A 63 -27.32 -11.53 -8.84
CA ALA A 63 -27.56 -11.24 -10.24
C ALA A 63 -28.45 -12.30 -10.91
N ALA A 64 -28.19 -13.59 -10.66
CA ALA A 64 -28.97 -14.69 -11.20
C ALA A 64 -30.42 -14.68 -10.67
N GLU A 65 -30.61 -14.44 -9.38
CA GLU A 65 -31.94 -14.35 -8.77
C GLU A 65 -32.73 -13.16 -9.32
N ALA A 66 -32.09 -11.98 -9.42
CA ALA A 66 -32.72 -10.79 -10.00
C ALA A 66 -33.10 -11.02 -11.47
N ALA A 67 -32.21 -11.63 -12.26
CA ALA A 67 -32.47 -11.99 -13.65
C ALA A 67 -33.62 -13.00 -13.77
N ALA A 68 -33.68 -14.00 -12.90
CA ALA A 68 -34.76 -15.01 -12.88
C ALA A 68 -36.13 -14.40 -12.60
N LYS A 69 -36.19 -13.29 -11.85
CA LYS A 69 -37.42 -12.50 -11.63
C LYS A 69 -37.69 -11.47 -12.73
N GLY A 70 -36.83 -11.41 -13.75
CA GLY A 70 -36.98 -10.55 -14.92
C GLY A 70 -36.48 -9.12 -14.71
N ALA A 71 -35.57 -8.88 -13.76
CA ALA A 71 -34.87 -7.60 -13.66
C ALA A 71 -34.14 -7.29 -14.96
N VAL A 72 -34.08 -6.02 -15.36
CA VAL A 72 -33.31 -5.58 -16.53
C VAL A 72 -31.88 -5.14 -16.18
N ALA A 73 -31.62 -4.87 -14.89
CA ALA A 73 -30.31 -4.63 -14.31
C ALA A 73 -30.38 -4.76 -12.79
N LEU A 74 -29.23 -4.93 -12.15
CA LEU A 74 -29.07 -5.00 -10.70
C LEU A 74 -28.10 -3.91 -10.21
N LEU A 75 -28.53 -3.09 -9.26
CA LEU A 75 -27.69 -2.18 -8.49
C LEU A 75 -27.48 -2.74 -7.10
N ILE A 76 -26.22 -2.88 -6.68
CA ILE A 76 -25.85 -3.36 -5.35
C ILE A 76 -25.12 -2.23 -4.63
N PHE A 77 -25.61 -1.81 -3.48
CA PHE A 77 -24.93 -0.79 -2.69
C PHE A 77 -24.08 -1.39 -1.57
N ASN A 78 -22.96 -0.73 -1.29
CA ASN A 78 -22.03 -1.17 -0.26
C ASN A 78 -22.66 -1.14 1.15
N ASN A 79 -22.19 -2.00 2.05
CA ASN A 79 -22.59 -2.01 3.46
C ASN A 79 -21.57 -1.34 4.39
N VAL A 80 -20.43 -0.94 3.83
CA VAL A 80 -19.41 -0.09 4.46
C VAL A 80 -19.26 1.19 3.63
N ASP A 81 -18.67 2.22 4.23
CA ASP A 81 -18.47 3.49 3.53
C ASP A 81 -17.50 3.30 2.34
N GLY A 82 -17.72 4.08 1.27
CA GLY A 82 -17.00 3.98 0.01
C GLY A 82 -17.75 3.23 -1.09
N GLU A 83 -17.23 3.32 -2.32
CA GLU A 83 -17.82 2.68 -3.51
C GLU A 83 -17.72 1.15 -3.45
N LEU A 84 -18.71 0.46 -4.05
CA LEU A 84 -18.65 -0.99 -4.20
C LEU A 84 -18.00 -1.37 -5.53
N GLU A 85 -16.74 -1.80 -5.48
CA GLU A 85 -16.01 -2.32 -6.63
C GLU A 85 -15.81 -3.83 -6.44
N ALA A 86 -16.51 -4.64 -7.23
CA ALA A 86 -16.53 -6.10 -7.05
C ALA A 86 -16.73 -6.84 -8.37
N ALA A 87 -16.68 -8.17 -8.31
CA ALA A 87 -17.02 -9.06 -9.42
C ALA A 87 -18.20 -9.95 -9.04
N THR A 88 -19.02 -10.31 -10.03
CA THR A 88 -20.14 -11.23 -9.87
C THR A 88 -19.68 -12.68 -9.63
N THR A 89 -18.38 -12.97 -9.64
CA THR A 89 -17.79 -14.31 -9.57
C THR A 89 -18.21 -15.29 -10.66
N GLN A 90 -19.33 -15.11 -11.35
CA GLN A 90 -19.75 -15.82 -12.57
C GLN A 90 -20.30 -14.80 -13.57
N ALA A 91 -20.26 -15.13 -14.86
CA ALA A 91 -20.82 -14.26 -15.90
C ALA A 91 -22.31 -13.98 -15.61
N ALA A 92 -22.67 -12.71 -15.41
CA ALA A 92 -24.05 -12.32 -15.20
C ALA A 92 -24.77 -12.18 -16.55
N THR A 93 -26.07 -12.47 -16.58
CA THR A 93 -26.90 -12.34 -17.79
C THR A 93 -27.52 -10.95 -17.95
N ILE A 94 -27.52 -10.16 -16.88
CA ILE A 94 -28.00 -8.77 -16.82
C ILE A 94 -26.87 -7.84 -16.36
N PRO A 95 -26.93 -6.54 -16.69
CA PRO A 95 -25.99 -5.56 -16.15
C PRO A 95 -26.04 -5.49 -14.62
N VAL A 96 -24.87 -5.46 -13.99
CA VAL A 96 -24.72 -5.39 -12.53
C VAL A 96 -23.74 -4.28 -12.17
N TYR A 97 -24.19 -3.36 -11.31
CA TYR A 97 -23.38 -2.23 -10.87
C TYR A 97 -23.29 -2.15 -9.35
N GLY A 98 -22.10 -1.85 -8.86
CA GLY A 98 -21.89 -1.44 -7.48
C GLY A 98 -22.05 0.07 -7.30
N VAL A 99 -22.61 0.49 -6.17
CA VAL A 99 -22.68 1.91 -5.76
C VAL A 99 -22.27 2.04 -4.29
N SER A 100 -21.85 3.23 -3.86
CA SER A 100 -21.55 3.48 -2.45
C SER A 100 -22.74 3.26 -1.52
N LYS A 101 -22.44 3.02 -0.24
CA LYS A 101 -23.45 2.88 0.82
C LYS A 101 -24.41 4.08 0.86
N ALA A 102 -23.86 5.29 0.93
CA ALA A 102 -24.65 6.53 1.00
C ALA A 102 -25.60 6.70 -0.21
N ASN A 103 -25.10 6.37 -1.41
CA ASN A 103 -25.90 6.43 -2.63
C ASN A 103 -27.03 5.39 -2.63
N GLY A 104 -26.74 4.17 -2.19
CA GLY A 104 -27.74 3.11 -2.08
C GLY A 104 -28.81 3.37 -1.03
N GLU A 105 -28.42 3.85 0.15
CA GLU A 105 -29.34 4.25 1.22
C GLU A 105 -30.23 5.39 0.75
N TYR A 106 -29.68 6.37 0.03
CA TYR A 106 -30.48 7.42 -0.62
C TYR A 106 -31.54 6.86 -1.58
N LEU A 107 -31.17 5.91 -2.45
CA LEU A 107 -32.13 5.27 -3.36
C LEU A 107 -33.20 4.46 -2.62
N ARG A 108 -32.80 3.72 -1.59
CA ARG A 108 -33.72 2.97 -0.73
C ARG A 108 -34.72 3.92 -0.06
N ASP A 109 -34.23 4.98 0.54
CA ASP A 109 -35.06 5.93 1.32
C ASP A 109 -35.96 6.76 0.41
N ALA A 110 -35.52 7.04 -0.82
CA ALA A 110 -36.32 7.70 -1.84
C ALA A 110 -37.53 6.88 -2.32
N LEU A 111 -37.63 5.58 -1.96
CA LEU A 111 -38.85 4.79 -2.16
C LEU A 111 -40.01 5.26 -1.26
N GLY A 112 -39.71 6.05 -0.21
CA GLY A 112 -40.73 6.64 0.66
C GLY A 112 -41.57 5.59 1.37
N PHE A 113 -40.94 4.48 1.78
CA PHE A 113 -41.60 3.41 2.52
C PHE A 113 -42.41 3.96 3.69
N GLN A 114 -43.59 3.38 3.94
CA GLN A 114 -44.40 3.76 5.10
C GLN A 114 -43.82 3.17 6.40
N SER A 115 -42.94 2.17 6.30
CA SER A 115 -42.18 1.57 7.42
C SER A 115 -40.69 1.89 7.28
N LEU A 116 -40.03 2.18 8.40
CA LEU A 116 -38.59 2.47 8.47
C LEU A 116 -37.70 1.24 8.22
N ALA A 117 -38.24 0.03 8.35
CA ALA A 117 -37.54 -1.22 8.11
C ALA A 117 -38.12 -1.93 6.88
N PHE A 118 -37.23 -2.47 6.03
CA PHE A 118 -37.59 -3.32 4.90
C PHE A 118 -37.92 -4.72 5.41
N ASP A 119 -39.15 -5.19 5.17
CA ASP A 119 -39.63 -6.51 5.54
C ASP A 119 -40.40 -7.13 4.37
N LYS A 120 -39.99 -8.33 3.96
CA LYS A 120 -40.62 -9.08 2.87
C LYS A 120 -42.08 -9.47 3.15
N ASN A 121 -42.47 -9.49 4.41
CA ASN A 121 -43.84 -9.78 4.83
C ASN A 121 -44.68 -8.51 4.99
N ASN A 122 -44.08 -7.33 4.86
CA ASN A 122 -44.76 -6.05 4.99
C ASN A 122 -45.07 -5.45 3.61
N PRO A 123 -46.34 -5.42 3.18
CA PRO A 123 -46.74 -4.90 1.87
C PRO A 123 -46.48 -3.39 1.70
N ALA A 124 -46.21 -2.66 2.78
CA ALA A 124 -45.84 -1.25 2.72
C ALA A 124 -44.38 -1.00 2.28
N THR A 125 -43.53 -2.04 2.30
CA THR A 125 -42.13 -1.99 1.88
C THR A 125 -41.80 -2.97 0.76
N TRP A 126 -42.51 -4.09 0.72
CA TRP A 126 -42.33 -5.13 -0.27
C TRP A 126 -42.95 -4.75 -1.62
N GLY A 127 -42.18 -4.87 -2.70
CA GLY A 127 -42.65 -4.60 -4.06
C GLY A 127 -42.86 -3.11 -4.38
N THR A 128 -42.52 -2.18 -3.47
CA THR A 128 -42.66 -0.74 -3.73
C THR A 128 -41.81 -0.31 -4.91
N ILE A 129 -42.46 0.27 -5.91
CA ILE A 129 -41.83 0.78 -7.12
C ILE A 129 -41.46 2.24 -6.90
N SER A 130 -40.25 2.62 -7.31
CA SER A 130 -39.76 3.99 -7.19
C SER A 130 -40.67 5.00 -7.90
N LYS A 131 -40.81 6.19 -7.32
CA LYS A 131 -41.54 7.29 -7.96
C LYS A 131 -40.85 7.79 -9.23
N PHE A 132 -39.52 7.84 -9.20
CA PHE A 132 -38.69 8.30 -10.32
C PHE A 132 -37.86 7.16 -10.89
N PRO A 133 -37.67 7.10 -12.22
CA PRO A 133 -36.80 6.11 -12.82
C PRO A 133 -35.32 6.44 -12.58
N LEU A 134 -34.49 5.40 -12.59
CA LEU A 134 -33.05 5.53 -12.74
C LEU A 134 -32.67 5.40 -14.20
N ARG A 135 -31.65 6.16 -14.60
CA ARG A 135 -31.04 6.07 -15.92
C ARG A 135 -29.58 5.67 -15.78
N ILE A 136 -29.25 4.48 -16.26
CA ILE A 136 -27.87 4.01 -16.39
C ILE A 136 -27.43 4.32 -17.81
N ASN A 137 -26.38 5.15 -17.95
CA ASN A 137 -25.82 5.45 -19.25
C ASN A 137 -24.68 4.48 -19.58
N PRO A 138 -24.44 4.20 -20.87
CA PRO A 138 -23.23 3.52 -21.30
C PRO A 138 -21.98 4.23 -20.78
N PRO A 139 -20.85 3.51 -20.63
CA PRO A 139 -19.60 4.09 -20.18
C PRO A 139 -19.19 5.24 -21.10
N SER A 140 -18.84 6.37 -20.50
CA SER A 140 -18.40 7.58 -21.21
C SER A 140 -17.05 8.03 -20.67
N PRO A 141 -16.10 8.43 -21.53
CA PRO A 141 -14.87 9.08 -21.09
C PRO A 141 -15.14 10.28 -20.18
N SER A 142 -16.23 11.00 -20.38
CA SER A 142 -16.62 12.14 -19.52
C SER A 142 -16.95 11.76 -18.07
N THR A 143 -17.10 10.47 -17.77
CA THR A 143 -17.38 9.92 -16.44
C THR A 143 -16.19 9.15 -15.86
N PHE A 144 -15.09 9.06 -16.61
CA PHE A 144 -13.85 8.49 -16.12
C PHE A 144 -13.28 9.36 -15.00
N SER A 145 -12.79 8.68 -13.97
CA SER A 145 -12.13 9.32 -12.84
C SER A 145 -10.80 8.62 -12.64
N ALA A 146 -9.72 9.38 -12.73
CA ALA A 146 -8.38 8.89 -12.44
C ALA A 146 -8.31 8.61 -10.93
N ALA A 147 -8.36 7.35 -10.52
CA ALA A 147 -8.32 6.96 -9.11
C ALA A 147 -7.73 5.55 -8.94
N THR A 148 -7.20 5.28 -7.75
CA THR A 148 -6.91 3.92 -7.31
C THR A 148 -8.22 3.20 -6.99
N THR A 149 -8.26 1.89 -7.24
CA THR A 149 -9.44 1.08 -6.94
C THR A 149 -9.56 0.86 -5.43
N GLY A 150 -10.80 0.66 -4.97
CA GLY A 150 -11.07 0.39 -3.55
C GLY A 150 -10.36 -0.86 -3.05
N PHE A 151 -10.28 -1.89 -3.88
CA PHE A 151 -9.63 -3.17 -3.58
C PHE A 151 -8.09 -3.15 -3.68
N SER A 152 -7.48 -2.07 -4.20
CA SER A 152 -6.02 -1.99 -4.27
C SER A 152 -5.44 -1.90 -2.85
N SER A 153 -4.56 -2.84 -2.49
CA SER A 153 -3.83 -2.78 -1.23
C SER A 153 -2.95 -1.53 -1.18
N ARG A 154 -2.84 -0.97 0.02
CA ARG A 154 -2.16 0.30 0.29
C ARG A 154 -1.00 0.05 1.24
N GLY A 155 0.03 0.89 1.15
CA GLY A 155 1.04 0.99 2.19
C GLY A 155 0.54 1.77 3.42
N PRO A 156 1.40 1.96 4.42
CA PRO A 156 2.75 1.41 4.52
C PRO A 156 2.78 -0.12 4.71
N THR A 157 3.95 -0.74 4.55
CA THR A 157 4.16 -2.12 5.02
C THR A 157 4.17 -2.16 6.55
N ASP A 158 3.80 -3.29 7.17
CA ASP A 158 3.69 -3.42 8.63
C ASP A 158 4.98 -3.03 9.40
N ASN A 159 6.15 -3.21 8.78
CA ASN A 159 7.44 -2.86 9.37
C ASN A 159 7.92 -1.44 9.01
N PHE A 160 7.19 -0.70 8.17
CA PHE A 160 7.51 0.63 7.67
C PHE A 160 8.83 0.73 6.87
N GLN A 161 9.51 -0.39 6.60
CA GLN A 161 10.85 -0.40 5.99
C GLN A 161 10.83 -0.15 4.48
N TYR A 162 9.68 -0.29 3.84
CA TYR A 162 9.56 -0.18 2.39
C TYR A 162 8.41 0.74 2.00
N VAL A 163 8.60 1.48 0.93
CA VAL A 163 7.51 2.18 0.26
C VAL A 163 6.79 1.18 -0.65
N LYS A 164 5.50 0.97 -0.42
CA LYS A 164 4.63 0.16 -1.27
C LYS A 164 3.26 0.84 -1.48
N PRO A 165 2.60 0.60 -2.62
CA PRO A 165 3.10 -0.17 -3.79
C PRO A 165 4.24 0.55 -4.53
N ASP A 166 4.92 -0.12 -5.48
CA ASP A 166 6.03 0.51 -6.24
C ASP A 166 5.51 1.44 -7.34
N VAL A 167 4.51 0.97 -8.11
CA VAL A 167 3.88 1.63 -9.25
C VAL A 167 2.42 1.20 -9.37
N THR A 168 1.65 1.93 -10.16
CA THR A 168 0.24 1.66 -10.49
C THR A 168 0.08 1.34 -11.97
N ALA A 169 -0.87 0.45 -12.31
CA ALA A 169 -1.25 0.13 -13.68
C ALA A 169 -2.75 -0.22 -13.75
N PRO A 170 -3.39 -0.13 -14.93
CA PRO A 170 -4.81 -0.46 -15.09
C PRO A 170 -5.15 -1.86 -14.58
N GLY A 171 -6.16 -1.94 -13.71
CA GLY A 171 -6.60 -3.21 -13.11
C GLY A 171 -8.09 -3.30 -12.84
N LEU A 172 -8.88 -2.31 -13.29
CA LEU A 172 -10.34 -2.31 -13.19
C LEU A 172 -10.94 -2.58 -14.57
N ASN A 173 -11.82 -3.57 -14.66
CA ASN A 173 -12.56 -3.94 -15.88
C ASN A 173 -11.65 -4.15 -17.09
N ILE A 174 -10.58 -4.91 -16.89
CA ILE A 174 -9.65 -5.32 -17.94
C ILE A 174 -10.32 -6.39 -18.78
N TYR A 175 -10.51 -6.11 -20.06
CA TYR A 175 -11.00 -7.07 -21.05
C TYR A 175 -9.87 -7.99 -21.49
N SER A 176 -9.97 -9.27 -21.15
CA SER A 176 -8.89 -10.26 -21.37
C SER A 176 -9.43 -11.58 -21.88
N ALA A 177 -8.55 -12.36 -22.51
CA ALA A 177 -8.86 -13.71 -22.94
C ALA A 177 -9.14 -14.65 -21.76
N THR A 178 -10.03 -15.61 -21.96
CA THR A 178 -10.40 -16.62 -20.96
C THR A 178 -10.78 -17.95 -21.63
N ILE A 179 -10.92 -19.01 -20.83
CA ILE A 179 -11.37 -20.31 -21.34
C ILE A 179 -12.90 -20.34 -21.51
N PRO A 180 -13.46 -21.14 -22.43
CA PRO A 180 -14.90 -21.13 -22.69
C PRO A 180 -15.74 -21.69 -21.52
N VAL A 181 -15.20 -22.68 -20.80
CA VAL A 181 -15.86 -23.36 -19.67
C VAL A 181 -14.81 -23.90 -18.70
N GLY A 182 -15.21 -24.19 -17.46
CA GLY A 182 -14.35 -24.86 -16.47
C GLY A 182 -13.34 -23.94 -15.79
N GLY A 183 -13.58 -22.63 -15.80
CA GLY A 183 -12.74 -21.65 -15.10
C GLY A 183 -12.70 -21.90 -13.60
N VAL A 184 -11.56 -21.61 -12.97
CA VAL A 184 -11.47 -21.58 -11.51
C VAL A 184 -12.19 -20.34 -11.01
N SER A 185 -13.16 -20.53 -10.12
CA SER A 185 -13.85 -19.45 -9.41
C SER A 185 -12.99 -18.97 -8.25
N THR A 186 -12.67 -17.67 -8.25
CA THR A 186 -12.02 -16.99 -7.13
C THR A 186 -12.88 -15.81 -6.68
N GLY A 187 -12.50 -15.14 -5.58
CA GLY A 187 -13.18 -13.92 -5.13
C GLY A 187 -13.21 -12.80 -6.18
N GLY A 188 -12.35 -12.84 -7.21
CA GLY A 188 -12.30 -11.86 -8.30
C GLY A 188 -13.08 -12.23 -9.57
N GLY A 189 -13.71 -13.41 -9.64
CA GLY A 189 -14.28 -13.90 -10.90
C GLY A 189 -14.06 -15.40 -11.13
N THR A 190 -14.94 -16.01 -11.91
CA THR A 190 -14.67 -17.26 -12.61
C THR A 190 -14.04 -16.88 -13.92
N MET A 191 -12.80 -17.30 -14.13
CA MET A 191 -12.10 -17.07 -15.39
C MET A 191 -12.61 -18.06 -16.45
N SER A 192 -13.86 -17.90 -16.87
CA SER A 192 -14.40 -18.56 -18.06
C SER A 192 -15.61 -17.82 -18.62
N ASP A 193 -15.70 -17.74 -19.95
CA ASP A 193 -16.82 -17.16 -20.68
C ASP A 193 -16.93 -17.83 -22.07
N PRO A 194 -18.13 -18.22 -22.55
CA PRO A 194 -18.29 -18.87 -23.87
C PRO A 194 -17.69 -18.09 -25.04
N SER A 195 -17.62 -16.75 -24.96
CA SER A 195 -17.00 -15.88 -25.96
C SER A 195 -15.47 -15.96 -26.00
N ARG A 196 -14.86 -16.60 -24.98
CA ARG A 196 -13.40 -16.65 -24.74
C ARG A 196 -12.78 -15.31 -24.33
N PHE A 197 -13.60 -14.33 -23.97
CA PHE A 197 -13.16 -13.07 -23.41
C PHE A 197 -14.03 -12.67 -22.21
N ILE A 198 -13.43 -11.98 -21.24
CA ILE A 198 -14.13 -11.55 -20.02
C ILE A 198 -13.55 -10.23 -19.52
N SER A 199 -14.41 -9.41 -18.91
CA SER A 199 -14.01 -8.20 -18.17
C SER A 199 -13.83 -8.54 -16.69
N VAL A 200 -12.63 -8.31 -16.18
CA VAL A 200 -12.22 -8.71 -14.83
C VAL A 200 -11.39 -7.62 -14.14
N SER A 201 -11.41 -7.64 -12.82
CA SER A 201 -10.82 -6.59 -11.99
C SER A 201 -9.94 -7.20 -10.90
N GLY A 202 -8.86 -6.50 -10.56
CA GLY A 202 -7.90 -6.93 -9.56
C GLY A 202 -6.48 -6.46 -9.88
N THR A 203 -5.66 -6.34 -8.85
CA THR A 203 -4.21 -6.10 -9.02
C THR A 203 -3.52 -7.23 -9.78
N SER A 204 -4.09 -8.44 -9.79
CA SER A 204 -3.72 -9.56 -10.66
C SER A 204 -3.79 -9.22 -12.17
N PHE A 205 -4.54 -8.19 -12.56
CA PHE A 205 -4.63 -7.70 -13.95
C PHE A 205 -3.79 -6.44 -14.17
N SER A 206 -3.47 -5.67 -13.13
CA SER A 206 -2.42 -4.65 -13.18
C SER A 206 -1.02 -5.25 -13.33
N GLY A 207 -0.73 -6.36 -12.63
CA GLY A 207 0.59 -7.02 -12.63
C GLY A 207 1.11 -7.38 -14.03
N PRO A 208 0.31 -8.05 -14.89
CA PRO A 208 0.71 -8.37 -16.27
C PRO A 208 1.03 -7.15 -17.14
N HIS A 209 0.36 -6.00 -16.94
CA HIS A 209 0.72 -4.75 -17.63
C HIS A 209 2.14 -4.30 -17.24
N VAL A 210 2.47 -4.33 -15.94
CA VAL A 210 3.80 -3.97 -15.45
C VAL A 210 4.85 -4.98 -15.91
N ALA A 211 4.54 -6.28 -15.90
CA ALA A 211 5.45 -7.33 -16.36
C ALA A 211 5.76 -7.20 -17.87
N GLY A 212 4.75 -6.93 -18.70
CA GLY A 212 4.94 -6.64 -20.12
C GLY A 212 5.76 -5.37 -20.35
N ALA A 213 5.48 -4.30 -19.60
CA ALA A 213 6.26 -3.07 -19.65
C ALA A 213 7.73 -3.31 -19.27
N ALA A 214 8.00 -4.08 -18.21
CA ALA A 214 9.35 -4.44 -17.79
C ALA A 214 10.11 -5.21 -18.88
N ALA A 215 9.43 -6.12 -19.59
CA ALA A 215 10.03 -6.84 -20.71
C ALA A 215 10.43 -5.90 -21.86
N LEU A 216 9.56 -4.93 -22.22
CA LEU A 216 9.84 -3.92 -23.24
C LEU A 216 11.00 -3.00 -22.85
N VAL A 217 11.00 -2.51 -21.61
CA VAL A 217 12.07 -1.66 -21.07
C VAL A 217 13.40 -2.41 -21.06
N ARG A 218 13.41 -3.64 -20.54
CA ARG A 218 14.63 -4.48 -20.54
C ARG A 218 15.17 -4.69 -21.95
N HIS A 219 14.29 -4.98 -22.90
CA HIS A 219 14.69 -5.17 -24.30
C HIS A 219 15.32 -3.91 -24.90
N ALA A 220 14.71 -2.74 -24.67
CA ALA A 220 15.24 -1.47 -25.15
C ALA A 220 16.61 -1.12 -24.54
N LEU A 221 16.76 -1.30 -23.22
CA LEU A 221 18.03 -1.05 -22.53
C LEU A 221 19.15 -1.99 -23.00
N LEU A 222 18.84 -3.27 -23.24
CA LEU A 222 19.79 -4.22 -23.80
C LEU A 222 20.22 -3.82 -25.22
N GLN A 223 19.26 -3.45 -26.09
CA GLN A 223 19.57 -2.98 -27.44
C GLN A 223 20.44 -1.71 -27.42
N ALA A 224 20.15 -0.75 -26.53
CA ALA A 224 20.94 0.46 -26.37
C ALA A 224 22.40 0.18 -25.97
N GLN A 225 22.66 -0.97 -25.35
CA GLN A 225 24.00 -1.46 -25.00
C GLN A 225 24.57 -2.48 -26.01
N GLY A 226 24.00 -2.56 -27.21
CA GLY A 226 24.47 -3.43 -28.29
C GLY A 226 24.22 -4.93 -28.05
N GLN A 227 23.33 -5.28 -27.12
CA GLN A 227 22.99 -6.68 -26.84
C GLN A 227 21.87 -7.15 -27.77
N ALA A 228 22.15 -8.20 -28.56
CA ALA A 228 21.16 -8.82 -29.43
C ALA A 228 20.07 -9.56 -28.62
N PRO A 229 18.80 -9.54 -29.04
CA PRO A 229 17.75 -10.30 -28.37
C PRO A 229 18.02 -11.80 -28.43
N VAL A 230 17.74 -12.53 -27.35
CA VAL A 230 17.78 -13.99 -27.38
C VAL A 230 16.64 -14.51 -28.25
N PRO A 231 16.90 -15.35 -29.28
CA PRO A 231 15.85 -15.88 -30.14
C PRO A 231 14.78 -16.63 -29.34
N ALA A 232 13.50 -16.47 -29.70
CA ALA A 232 12.38 -17.08 -28.98
C ALA A 232 12.49 -18.62 -28.87
N LEU A 233 13.04 -19.28 -29.90
CA LEU A 233 13.27 -20.72 -29.89
C LEU A 233 14.32 -21.14 -28.84
N MET A 234 15.36 -20.32 -28.63
CA MET A 234 16.39 -20.57 -27.63
C MET A 234 15.87 -20.32 -26.21
N LEU A 235 14.99 -19.34 -26.02
CA LEU A 235 14.29 -19.15 -24.74
C LEU A 235 13.40 -20.36 -24.41
N ARG A 236 12.61 -20.85 -25.37
CA ARG A 236 11.71 -22.00 -25.19
C ARG A 236 12.44 -23.32 -24.92
N SER A 237 13.60 -23.52 -25.55
CA SER A 237 14.41 -24.73 -25.40
C SER A 237 15.39 -24.69 -24.22
N GLY A 238 15.54 -23.55 -23.55
CA GLY A 238 16.56 -23.33 -22.53
C GLY A 238 17.97 -23.09 -23.07
N ALA A 239 18.22 -23.28 -24.37
CA ALA A 239 19.52 -23.06 -25.00
C ALA A 239 20.02 -21.60 -24.88
N GLY A 240 19.11 -20.65 -24.66
CA GLY A 240 19.42 -19.23 -24.47
C GLY A 240 19.78 -18.83 -23.05
N ALA A 241 19.75 -19.76 -22.07
CA ALA A 241 19.93 -19.44 -20.65
C ALA A 241 21.28 -18.78 -20.35
N GLY A 242 22.37 -19.25 -20.97
CA GLY A 242 23.71 -18.65 -20.80
C GLY A 242 23.77 -17.20 -21.30
N THR A 243 23.23 -16.94 -22.49
CA THR A 243 23.13 -15.58 -23.03
C THR A 243 22.25 -14.68 -22.17
N GLN A 244 21.11 -15.20 -21.69
CA GLN A 244 20.23 -14.46 -20.78
C GLN A 244 20.93 -14.11 -19.47
N GLN A 245 21.74 -15.03 -18.92
CA GLN A 245 22.54 -14.79 -17.72
C GLN A 245 23.61 -13.72 -17.95
N THR A 246 24.31 -13.74 -19.09
CA THR A 246 25.24 -12.65 -19.45
C THR A 246 24.51 -11.31 -19.55
N GLN A 247 23.33 -11.29 -20.18
CA GLN A 247 22.51 -10.08 -20.30
C GLN A 247 22.02 -9.55 -18.95
N ASN A 248 21.79 -10.42 -17.95
CA ASN A 248 21.47 -9.98 -16.58
C ASN A 248 22.61 -9.16 -15.96
N GLY A 249 23.87 -9.47 -16.29
CA GLY A 249 25.02 -8.70 -15.83
C GLY A 249 25.18 -7.34 -16.53
N VAL A 250 24.58 -7.17 -17.71
CA VAL A 250 24.61 -5.91 -18.49
C VAL A 250 23.46 -4.99 -18.08
N VAL A 251 22.25 -5.53 -18.00
CA VAL A 251 21.05 -4.82 -17.54
C VAL A 251 20.42 -5.63 -16.39
N PRO A 252 20.76 -5.27 -15.14
CA PRO A 252 20.14 -5.86 -13.97
C PRO A 252 18.63 -5.58 -13.90
N GLN A 253 17.87 -6.48 -13.27
CA GLN A 253 16.43 -6.32 -13.06
C GLN A 253 16.11 -5.07 -12.22
N SER A 254 17.01 -4.70 -11.31
CA SER A 254 16.92 -3.49 -10.48
C SER A 254 16.89 -2.21 -11.32
N ILE A 255 17.71 -2.14 -12.38
CA ILE A 255 17.70 -1.00 -13.31
C ILE A 255 16.41 -0.95 -14.12
N VAL A 256 15.86 -2.11 -14.53
CA VAL A 256 14.56 -2.16 -15.22
C VAL A 256 13.44 -1.67 -14.28
N ARG A 257 13.44 -2.14 -13.03
CA ARG A 257 12.52 -1.67 -11.99
C ARG A 257 12.67 -0.17 -11.79
N ALA A 258 13.89 0.33 -11.66
CA ALA A 258 14.15 1.75 -11.46
C ALA A 258 13.70 2.60 -12.64
N ALA A 259 13.97 2.21 -13.89
CA ALA A 259 13.48 2.92 -15.06
C ALA A 259 11.94 3.02 -15.07
N LEU A 260 11.23 1.93 -14.75
CA LEU A 260 9.77 1.93 -14.65
C LEU A 260 9.26 2.82 -13.51
N THR A 261 9.83 2.66 -12.31
CA THR A 261 9.45 3.42 -11.12
C THR A 261 9.74 4.90 -11.30
N ASN A 262 10.92 5.24 -11.80
CA ASN A 262 11.35 6.63 -11.89
C ASN A 262 10.62 7.44 -12.95
N THR A 263 10.16 6.80 -14.02
CA THR A 263 9.46 7.48 -15.12
C THR A 263 7.94 7.43 -14.98
N ALA A 264 7.43 6.69 -13.98
CA ALA A 264 6.02 6.66 -13.66
C ALA A 264 5.50 8.07 -13.35
N THR A 265 4.28 8.35 -13.81
CA THR A 265 3.63 9.67 -13.72
C THR A 265 2.48 9.60 -12.74
N ASN A 266 1.88 10.73 -12.37
CA ASN A 266 0.61 10.65 -11.65
C ASN A 266 -0.44 9.95 -12.52
N LEU A 267 -1.55 9.54 -11.89
CA LEU A 267 -2.70 9.03 -12.62
C LEU A 267 -3.11 10.03 -13.72
N ARG A 268 -3.76 9.58 -14.78
CA ARG A 268 -4.13 10.44 -15.91
C ARG A 268 -5.62 10.64 -15.97
N GLU A 269 -6.05 11.84 -16.28
CA GLU A 269 -7.45 12.18 -16.48
C GLU A 269 -8.03 11.47 -17.72
N ALA A 270 -9.32 11.68 -17.98
CA ALA A 270 -10.06 10.99 -19.02
C ALA A 270 -9.51 11.13 -20.44
N ASP A 271 -8.72 12.17 -20.70
CA ASP A 271 -8.06 12.39 -22.00
C ASP A 271 -6.86 11.46 -22.22
N GLY A 272 -6.43 10.73 -21.19
CA GLY A 272 -5.28 9.81 -21.25
C GLY A 272 -3.93 10.50 -21.31
N GLU A 273 -3.88 11.84 -21.26
CA GLU A 273 -2.66 12.63 -21.45
C GLU A 273 -2.37 13.52 -20.25
N THR A 274 -3.38 14.17 -19.68
CA THR A 274 -3.21 15.11 -18.57
C THR A 274 -2.96 14.37 -17.25
N PRO A 275 -1.79 14.52 -16.62
CA PRO A 275 -1.56 13.94 -15.30
C PRO A 275 -2.38 14.69 -14.24
N VAL A 276 -2.92 13.94 -13.28
CA VAL A 276 -3.49 14.46 -12.05
C VAL A 276 -2.44 15.33 -11.35
N SER A 277 -2.88 16.48 -10.80
CA SER A 277 -1.99 17.42 -10.12
C SER A 277 -1.26 16.78 -8.94
N ASN A 278 -0.03 17.22 -8.69
CA ASN A 278 0.70 16.83 -7.48
C ASN A 278 0.02 17.35 -6.19
N THR A 279 -0.82 18.39 -6.31
CA THR A 279 -1.57 18.98 -5.21
C THR A 279 -2.96 18.38 -5.05
N ASP A 280 -3.21 17.21 -5.63
CA ASP A 280 -4.47 16.49 -5.57
C ASP A 280 -4.32 15.32 -4.58
N ASP A 281 -5.33 15.04 -3.77
CA ASP A 281 -5.30 13.98 -2.74
C ASP A 281 -5.26 12.56 -3.33
N ARG A 282 -5.58 12.42 -4.62
CA ARG A 282 -5.39 11.20 -5.41
C ARG A 282 -3.90 10.91 -5.68
N THR A 283 -3.03 11.91 -5.50
CA THR A 283 -1.59 11.78 -5.62
C THR A 283 -0.98 11.45 -4.25
N PHE A 284 -1.14 10.20 -3.82
CA PHE A 284 -0.72 9.71 -2.51
C PHE A 284 0.22 8.50 -2.61
N ILE A 285 1.46 8.61 -2.12
CA ILE A 285 2.51 7.59 -2.33
C ILE A 285 2.12 6.20 -1.80
N HIS A 286 1.48 6.10 -0.64
CA HIS A 286 1.03 4.80 -0.11
C HIS A 286 -0.12 4.16 -0.92
N GLU A 287 -0.67 4.87 -1.90
CA GLU A 287 -1.67 4.32 -2.82
C GLU A 287 -1.12 4.08 -4.22
N ILE A 288 -0.39 5.04 -4.78
CA ILE A 288 0.03 4.99 -6.18
C ILE A 288 1.50 4.58 -6.34
N GLY A 289 2.27 4.56 -5.25
CA GLY A 289 3.72 4.39 -5.28
C GLY A 289 4.40 5.55 -6.01
N SER A 290 5.17 5.23 -7.04
CA SER A 290 5.71 6.21 -7.98
C SER A 290 4.71 6.61 -9.07
N GLY A 291 3.48 6.10 -9.03
CA GLY A 291 2.39 6.49 -9.92
C GLY A 291 2.14 5.51 -11.06
N LEU A 292 1.33 5.94 -12.03
CA LEU A 292 0.96 5.19 -13.22
C LEU A 292 2.19 4.91 -14.10
N ILE A 293 2.40 3.66 -14.48
CA ILE A 293 3.49 3.28 -15.39
C ILE A 293 3.43 4.08 -16.71
N HIS A 294 4.59 4.53 -17.17
CA HIS A 294 4.72 5.28 -18.42
C HIS A 294 5.74 4.58 -19.33
N VAL A 295 5.25 3.62 -20.12
CA VAL A 295 6.10 2.68 -20.88
C VAL A 295 7.05 3.40 -21.85
N ILE A 296 6.55 4.42 -22.56
CA ILE A 296 7.35 5.22 -23.49
C ILE A 296 8.49 5.92 -22.71
N GLY A 297 8.15 6.61 -21.62
CA GLY A 297 9.15 7.25 -20.76
C GLY A 297 10.19 6.26 -20.21
N ALA A 298 9.76 5.06 -19.81
CA ALA A 298 10.64 4.03 -19.25
C ALA A 298 11.58 3.41 -20.31
N VAL A 299 11.10 3.22 -21.54
CA VAL A 299 11.90 2.74 -22.68
C VAL A 299 12.95 3.79 -23.09
N ASP A 300 12.58 5.07 -23.03
CA ASP A 300 13.47 6.21 -23.31
C ASP A 300 14.27 6.69 -22.09
N ALA A 301 14.22 5.96 -20.97
CA ALA A 301 14.87 6.36 -19.73
C ALA A 301 16.37 6.57 -19.93
N ARG A 302 16.85 7.76 -19.56
CA ARG A 302 18.25 8.16 -19.78
C ARG A 302 19.13 7.96 -18.55
N ALA A 303 18.51 8.04 -17.38
CA ALA A 303 19.12 7.81 -16.09
C ALA A 303 18.15 7.02 -15.19
N ALA A 304 18.69 6.34 -14.19
CA ALA A 304 17.95 5.71 -13.11
C ALA A 304 18.33 6.37 -11.79
N MET A 305 17.38 6.56 -10.88
CA MET A 305 17.56 7.15 -9.56
C MET A 305 17.13 6.17 -8.47
N GLY A 306 18.01 5.93 -7.50
CA GLY A 306 17.77 4.99 -6.43
C GLY A 306 18.85 5.05 -5.36
N THR A 307 18.68 4.25 -4.30
CA THR A 307 19.77 3.94 -3.37
C THR A 307 20.53 2.72 -3.88
N ASN A 308 21.83 2.66 -3.63
CA ASN A 308 22.68 1.53 -4.01
C ASN A 308 23.60 1.12 -2.86
N ASP A 309 23.88 -0.17 -2.78
CA ASP A 309 24.66 -0.75 -1.68
C ASP A 309 26.16 -0.41 -1.74
N ALA A 310 26.65 0.02 -2.91
CA ALA A 310 28.02 0.50 -3.09
C ALA A 310 28.34 1.78 -2.28
N ASN A 311 27.31 2.50 -1.82
CA ASN A 311 27.44 3.76 -1.09
C ASN A 311 26.99 3.66 0.39
N GLY A 312 26.70 2.45 0.90
CA GLY A 312 26.42 2.18 2.32
C GLY A 312 25.15 1.34 2.59
N THR A 313 25.16 0.60 3.71
CA THR A 313 24.14 -0.40 4.15
C THR A 313 22.83 0.20 4.68
N ALA A 314 22.35 1.29 4.10
CA ALA A 314 21.14 1.97 4.59
C ALA A 314 19.83 1.38 4.05
N GLY A 315 19.90 0.28 3.29
CA GLY A 315 18.76 -0.51 2.82
C GLY A 315 18.68 -1.87 3.53
N PRO A 316 17.49 -2.46 3.72
CA PRO A 316 17.29 -3.77 4.34
C PRO A 316 17.73 -4.99 3.50
N ASP A 317 18.61 -4.83 2.50
CA ASP A 317 18.98 -5.88 1.55
C ASP A 317 20.41 -6.44 1.73
N ASP A 318 20.58 -7.69 1.28
CA ASP A 318 21.75 -8.56 1.43
C ASP A 318 22.99 -8.00 0.71
N ALA A 319 24.10 -7.81 1.44
CA ALA A 319 25.39 -7.35 0.91
C ALA A 319 25.95 -8.24 -0.23
N ASN A 320 25.42 -9.46 -0.41
CA ASN A 320 25.80 -10.37 -1.49
C ASN A 320 25.04 -10.13 -2.81
N ASN A 321 24.02 -9.27 -2.84
CA ASN A 321 23.22 -8.98 -4.03
C ASN A 321 22.83 -7.50 -4.10
N ALA A 322 23.77 -6.66 -4.52
CA ALA A 322 23.56 -5.22 -4.53
C ALA A 322 22.35 -4.81 -5.40
N ASP A 323 21.26 -4.33 -4.79
CA ASP A 323 20.03 -3.90 -5.49
C ASP A 323 20.05 -2.37 -5.66
N PHE A 324 19.55 -1.90 -6.79
CA PHE A 324 19.35 -0.47 -7.06
C PHE A 324 17.88 -0.16 -6.74
N LEU A 325 17.62 0.27 -5.51
CA LEU A 325 16.26 0.47 -5.02
C LEU A 325 15.73 1.85 -5.42
N PRO A 326 14.68 1.94 -6.25
CA PRO A 326 14.16 3.20 -6.75
C PRO A 326 13.15 3.86 -5.80
N THR A 327 13.18 3.49 -4.52
CA THR A 327 12.34 4.03 -3.44
C THR A 327 13.15 3.98 -2.15
N HIS A 328 12.88 4.85 -1.18
CA HIS A 328 13.55 4.75 0.12
C HIS A 328 12.60 5.02 1.28
N SER A 329 12.72 4.25 2.35
CA SER A 329 12.05 4.52 3.62
C SER A 329 13.08 4.65 4.73
N PHE A 330 12.97 5.71 5.51
CA PHE A 330 13.71 5.86 6.76
C PHE A 330 13.09 5.06 7.92
N GLY A 331 11.99 4.36 7.67
CA GLY A 331 11.28 3.53 8.63
C GLY A 331 10.59 4.33 9.73
N ARG A 332 10.21 3.58 10.78
CA ARG A 332 9.67 4.12 12.03
C ARG A 332 10.79 4.61 12.94
N ASN A 333 10.67 5.84 13.42
CA ASN A 333 11.69 6.53 14.21
C ASN A 333 11.12 7.10 15.51
N GLN A 334 11.71 6.72 16.64
CA GLN A 334 11.36 7.20 17.98
C GLN A 334 12.06 8.52 18.30
N VAL A 335 11.50 9.62 17.81
CA VAL A 335 12.15 10.93 17.83
C VAL A 335 11.33 12.03 18.50
N ILE A 336 10.01 11.86 18.63
CA ILE A 336 9.14 12.87 19.24
C ILE A 336 9.26 12.79 20.77
N ASN A 337 9.40 13.96 21.42
CA ASN A 337 9.55 14.13 22.87
C ASN A 337 10.77 13.40 23.48
N THR A 338 11.87 13.27 22.72
CA THR A 338 13.17 12.78 23.24
C THR A 338 13.96 13.87 23.96
N GLY A 339 13.62 15.15 23.77
CA GLY A 339 14.39 16.30 24.27
C GLY A 339 15.57 16.70 23.38
N VAL A 340 15.86 15.94 22.31
CA VAL A 340 17.00 16.20 21.42
C VAL A 340 16.58 17.15 20.29
N ALA A 341 17.21 18.33 20.24
CA ALA A 341 16.78 19.44 19.37
C ALA A 341 16.97 19.22 17.86
N ALA A 342 17.91 18.37 17.44
CA ALA A 342 18.23 18.18 16.02
C ALA A 342 18.72 16.75 15.76
N GLN A 343 17.78 15.84 15.53
CA GLN A 343 18.05 14.44 15.19
C GLN A 343 18.09 14.31 13.67
N MET A 344 19.27 14.13 13.10
CA MET A 344 19.47 14.04 11.65
C MET A 344 19.59 12.58 11.19
N LYS A 345 18.92 12.26 10.08
CA LYS A 345 19.15 11.05 9.29
C LYS A 345 19.46 11.44 7.85
N SER A 346 20.37 10.69 7.22
CA SER A 346 20.80 10.94 5.85
C SER A 346 20.83 9.64 5.07
N VAL A 347 20.53 9.73 3.78
CA VAL A 347 20.74 8.65 2.82
C VAL A 347 21.35 9.21 1.54
N THR A 348 22.31 8.47 0.99
CA THR A 348 22.92 8.77 -0.31
C THR A 348 22.02 8.24 -1.43
N VAL A 349 21.61 9.14 -2.33
CA VAL A 349 20.91 8.80 -3.55
C VAL A 349 21.88 8.82 -4.72
N THR A 350 21.76 7.82 -5.58
CA THR A 350 22.57 7.64 -6.78
C THR A 350 21.71 7.87 -8.00
N LEU A 351 22.18 8.75 -8.89
CA LEU A 351 21.72 8.88 -10.26
C LEU A 351 22.71 8.14 -11.16
N GLN A 352 22.27 7.11 -11.87
CA GLN A 352 23.10 6.28 -12.75
C GLN A 352 22.74 6.50 -14.21
N ASN A 353 23.76 6.67 -15.06
CA ASN A 353 23.59 6.78 -16.50
C ASN A 353 23.31 5.40 -17.10
N ILE A 354 22.20 5.27 -17.82
CA ILE A 354 21.79 4.01 -18.47
C ILE A 354 21.75 4.10 -20.01
N SER A 355 22.15 5.24 -20.58
CA SER A 355 21.96 5.56 -22.01
C SER A 355 23.16 6.27 -22.67
N GLY A 356 24.34 6.22 -22.03
CA GLY A 356 25.57 6.83 -22.52
C GLY A 356 25.48 8.36 -22.68
N LEU A 357 25.99 8.89 -23.79
CA LEU A 357 26.05 10.35 -24.03
C LEU A 357 24.68 11.04 -23.92
N SER A 358 23.60 10.34 -24.27
CA SER A 358 22.25 10.90 -24.19
C SER A 358 21.77 11.15 -22.75
N GLY A 359 22.29 10.40 -21.78
CA GLY A 359 22.03 10.59 -20.34
C GLY A 359 22.98 11.55 -19.64
N ALA A 360 24.07 11.95 -20.28
CA ALA A 360 25.11 12.80 -19.69
C ALA A 360 24.64 14.24 -19.48
N GLY A 361 25.02 14.88 -18.37
CA GLY A 361 24.78 16.30 -18.14
C GLY A 361 24.21 16.60 -16.76
N THR A 362 23.83 17.85 -16.55
CA THR A 362 23.35 18.34 -15.25
C THR A 362 21.86 18.14 -15.10
N TYR A 363 21.46 17.51 -14.00
CA TYR A 363 20.07 17.32 -13.59
C TYR A 363 19.76 18.25 -12.42
N SER A 364 18.71 19.06 -12.55
CA SER A 364 18.20 19.87 -11.44
C SER A 364 17.37 19.01 -10.50
N LEU A 365 17.57 19.17 -9.19
CA LEU A 365 16.90 18.40 -8.15
C LEU A 365 15.81 19.23 -7.47
N ALA A 366 14.67 18.60 -7.19
CA ALA A 366 13.56 19.21 -6.48
C ALA A 366 12.90 18.22 -5.51
N LEU A 367 12.27 18.78 -4.48
CA LEU A 367 11.43 18.06 -3.53
C LEU A 367 9.96 18.32 -3.87
N LEU A 368 9.15 17.26 -3.86
CA LEU A 368 7.73 17.32 -4.17
C LEU A 368 6.94 16.57 -3.11
N ASP A 369 6.00 17.23 -2.47
CA ASP A 369 5.11 16.57 -1.50
C ASP A 369 4.26 15.49 -2.17
N GLY A 370 4.12 14.34 -1.50
CA GLY A 370 3.35 13.20 -2.00
C GLY A 370 2.49 12.51 -0.95
N GLY A 371 2.19 13.21 0.15
CA GLY A 371 1.49 12.64 1.30
C GLY A 371 0.54 13.57 2.03
N ALA A 372 0.82 14.88 2.04
CA ALA A 372 0.25 15.79 3.03
C ALA A 372 -1.25 16.05 2.92
N LEU A 373 -1.83 15.74 1.76
CA LEU A 373 -3.23 16.01 1.47
C LEU A 373 -4.16 14.90 1.97
N ARG A 374 -3.60 13.81 2.50
CA ARG A 374 -4.38 12.61 2.83
C ARG A 374 -3.79 11.80 3.98
N GLY A 375 -4.66 11.39 4.91
CA GLY A 375 -4.32 10.57 6.07
C GLY A 375 -4.21 11.39 7.35
N ASP A 376 -4.69 10.83 8.46
CA ASP A 376 -4.76 11.56 9.74
C ASP A 376 -3.37 11.86 10.33
N VAL A 377 -2.38 11.04 9.96
CA VAL A 377 -0.99 11.12 10.45
C VAL A 377 -0.03 11.88 9.52
N THR A 378 -0.42 12.22 8.30
CA THR A 378 0.52 12.75 7.29
C THR A 378 0.62 14.27 7.36
N ARG A 379 1.81 14.84 7.19
CA ARG A 379 2.03 16.30 7.26
C ARG A 379 2.85 16.80 6.08
N PRO A 380 2.71 18.09 5.70
CA PRO A 380 3.48 18.65 4.61
C PRO A 380 4.97 18.66 4.90
N ILE A 381 5.78 18.38 3.88
CA ILE A 381 7.26 18.39 4.01
C ILE A 381 7.83 19.80 4.22
N THR A 382 7.04 20.84 3.96
CA THR A 382 7.36 22.24 4.21
C THR A 382 6.38 22.87 5.19
N GLY A 383 6.88 23.70 6.11
CA GLY A 383 6.03 24.44 7.05
C GLY A 383 5.58 23.63 8.27
N THR A 384 5.99 22.37 8.40
CA THR A 384 5.74 21.56 9.61
C THR A 384 6.79 21.85 10.69
N THR A 385 6.35 22.40 11.82
CA THR A 385 7.24 22.70 12.96
C THR A 385 7.99 21.46 13.43
N GLY A 386 9.29 21.61 13.68
CA GLY A 386 10.15 20.54 14.16
C GLY A 386 10.53 19.48 13.12
N PHE A 387 10.17 19.66 11.85
CA PHE A 387 10.63 18.81 10.74
C PHE A 387 11.29 19.66 9.66
N SER A 388 12.39 19.16 9.10
CA SER A 388 12.99 19.76 7.90
C SER A 388 13.61 18.69 7.00
N LEU A 389 13.56 18.97 5.70
CA LEU A 389 14.07 18.13 4.63
C LEU A 389 15.00 18.97 3.74
N SER A 390 16.19 18.45 3.42
CA SER A 390 17.16 19.14 2.57
C SER A 390 17.92 18.18 1.66
N LEU A 391 18.40 18.70 0.54
CA LEU A 391 19.29 18.00 -0.37
C LEU A 391 20.70 18.59 -0.22
N SER A 392 21.74 17.76 -0.28
CA SER A 392 23.14 18.26 -0.23
C SER A 392 23.54 19.06 -1.47
N ALA A 393 22.74 19.00 -2.54
CA ALA A 393 22.93 19.74 -3.77
C ALA A 393 21.57 20.07 -4.41
N THR A 394 21.53 21.16 -5.17
CA THR A 394 20.36 21.55 -6.00
C THR A 394 20.44 20.97 -7.40
N SER A 395 21.60 20.43 -7.80
CA SER A 395 21.81 19.73 -9.07
C SER A 395 22.98 18.77 -8.98
N VAL A 396 23.00 17.76 -9.86
CA VAL A 396 24.12 16.81 -10.00
C VAL A 396 24.47 16.62 -11.47
N THR A 397 25.75 16.41 -11.77
CA THR A 397 26.23 16.22 -13.14
C THR A 397 26.62 14.78 -13.38
N LEU A 398 25.97 14.15 -14.36
CA LEU A 398 26.16 12.76 -14.72
C LEU A 398 27.10 12.64 -15.92
N GLY A 399 28.14 11.81 -15.82
CA GLY A 399 29.10 11.61 -16.90
C GLY A 399 28.52 10.85 -18.10
N GLY A 400 29.25 10.82 -19.23
CA GLY A 400 28.72 10.32 -20.51
C GLY A 400 28.88 8.84 -20.85
N ALA A 401 29.48 8.02 -19.97
CA ALA A 401 29.52 6.57 -20.14
C ALA A 401 28.34 5.92 -19.41
N THR A 402 27.79 4.84 -19.97
CA THR A 402 26.84 3.97 -19.28
C THR A 402 27.48 3.44 -18.00
N GLY A 403 26.73 3.45 -16.89
CA GLY A 403 27.22 3.07 -15.57
C GLY A 403 27.86 4.21 -14.78
N ASN A 404 28.14 5.37 -15.39
CA ASN A 404 28.58 6.54 -14.63
C ASN A 404 27.52 6.94 -13.59
N GLN A 405 27.97 7.31 -12.40
CA GLN A 405 27.11 7.66 -11.28
C GLN A 405 27.39 9.09 -10.82
N ALA A 406 26.36 9.75 -10.32
CA ALA A 406 26.45 10.98 -9.54
C ALA A 406 25.60 10.82 -8.28
N THR A 407 26.07 11.33 -7.15
CA THR A 407 25.39 11.15 -5.86
C THR A 407 25.05 12.48 -5.20
N PHE A 408 24.02 12.44 -4.36
CA PHE A 408 23.65 13.52 -3.45
C PHE A 408 22.97 12.92 -2.22
N ASN A 409 23.01 13.65 -1.10
CA ASN A 409 22.40 13.19 0.14
C ASN A 409 21.03 13.84 0.36
N VAL A 410 20.12 13.04 0.92
CA VAL A 410 18.81 13.47 1.36
C VAL A 410 18.83 13.47 2.88
N ASN A 411 18.68 14.64 3.49
CA ASN A 411 18.80 14.80 4.93
C ASN A 411 17.45 15.16 5.53
N ILE A 412 17.05 14.40 6.53
CA ILE A 412 15.89 14.68 7.38
C ILE A 412 16.43 15.13 8.73
N THR A 413 15.89 16.23 9.26
CA THR A 413 16.15 16.65 10.63
C THR A 413 14.84 16.79 11.38
N VAL A 414 14.76 16.12 12.53
CA VAL A 414 13.61 16.21 13.44
C VAL A 414 14.04 16.81 14.78
N ASP A 415 13.31 17.83 15.23
CA ASP A 415 13.41 18.36 16.58
C ASP A 415 12.53 17.54 17.52
N GLY A 416 13.19 16.79 18.40
CA GLY A 416 12.55 15.93 19.38
C GLY A 416 12.20 16.60 20.70
N ARG A 417 12.39 17.92 20.84
CA ARG A 417 11.95 18.64 22.04
C ARG A 417 10.42 18.62 22.15
N PRO A 418 9.87 18.83 23.36
CA PRO A 418 8.44 19.02 23.51
C PRO A 418 7.91 20.19 22.68
N THR A 419 6.63 20.13 22.32
CA THR A 419 5.90 21.24 21.73
C THR A 419 5.99 22.49 22.63
N PRO A 420 6.06 23.71 22.07
CA PRO A 420 5.80 24.04 20.67
C PRO A 420 7.03 24.01 19.75
N MET A 421 8.22 23.68 20.26
CA MET A 421 9.46 23.77 19.48
C MET A 421 9.70 22.54 18.59
N GLY A 422 9.44 21.34 19.12
CA GLY A 422 9.65 20.10 18.38
C GLY A 422 8.42 19.58 17.64
N LEU A 423 8.64 18.48 16.90
CA LEU A 423 7.63 17.83 16.09
C LEU A 423 6.50 17.28 16.96
N ALA A 424 5.27 17.68 16.68
CA ALA A 424 4.07 17.17 17.35
C ALA A 424 3.58 15.87 16.71
N LEU A 425 2.87 15.04 17.48
CA LEU A 425 2.07 13.95 16.92
C LEU A 425 0.94 14.52 16.05
N ALA A 426 0.71 13.91 14.90
CA ALA A 426 -0.22 14.40 13.89
C ALA A 426 -1.63 13.83 14.09
N GLY A 427 -1.71 12.53 14.36
CA GLY A 427 -2.97 11.82 14.51
C GLY A 427 -2.73 10.36 14.88
N THR A 428 -3.73 9.53 14.60
CA THR A 428 -3.73 8.09 14.86
C THR A 428 -3.94 7.36 13.55
N ASP A 429 -3.20 6.28 13.30
CA ASP A 429 -3.42 5.43 12.12
C ASP A 429 -4.54 4.40 12.33
N ASP A 430 -4.83 3.60 11.30
CA ASP A 430 -5.89 2.58 11.31
C ASP A 430 -5.67 1.48 12.38
N THR A 431 -4.46 1.34 12.92
CA THR A 431 -4.13 0.40 14.01
C THR A 431 -4.29 1.01 15.40
N GLY A 432 -4.64 2.30 15.49
CA GLY A 432 -4.69 3.03 16.75
C GLY A 432 -3.35 3.63 17.18
N ALA A 433 -2.30 3.57 16.36
CA ALA A 433 -0.98 4.06 16.70
C ALA A 433 -0.80 5.55 16.35
N GLN A 434 -0.41 6.35 17.35
CA GLN A 434 -0.14 7.76 17.15
C GLN A 434 1.21 7.99 16.45
N ALA A 435 1.22 8.82 15.40
CA ALA A 435 2.41 9.09 14.63
C ALA A 435 2.36 10.44 13.89
N THR A 436 3.46 10.76 13.21
CA THR A 436 3.53 11.78 12.17
C THR A 436 4.35 11.25 11.01
N GLU A 437 3.79 11.37 9.80
CA GLU A 437 4.36 10.80 8.59
C GLU A 437 4.62 11.86 7.54
N PHE A 438 5.66 11.63 6.76
CA PHE A 438 6.04 12.46 5.64
C PHE A 438 6.32 11.58 4.44
N LEU A 439 5.73 11.94 3.31
CA LEU A 439 5.91 11.26 2.02
C LEU A 439 6.23 12.30 0.97
N TRP A 440 7.26 12.05 0.17
CA TRP A 440 7.68 12.96 -0.89
C TRP A 440 8.32 12.22 -2.04
N TRP A 441 8.33 12.84 -3.21
CA TRP A 441 9.24 12.46 -4.28
C TRP A 441 10.44 13.40 -4.31
N ILE A 442 11.59 12.83 -4.64
CA ILE A 442 12.70 13.59 -5.20
C ILE A 442 12.57 13.53 -6.71
N VAL A 443 12.70 14.67 -7.37
CA VAL A 443 12.60 14.79 -8.83
C VAL A 443 13.93 15.28 -9.37
N ALA A 444 14.49 14.59 -10.35
CA ALA A 444 15.63 15.07 -11.12
C ALA A 444 15.20 15.33 -12.57
N THR A 445 15.45 16.53 -13.06
CA THR A 445 15.00 16.98 -14.39
C THR A 445 16.17 17.42 -15.26
N ARG A 446 16.17 16.98 -16.52
CA ARG A 446 17.11 17.44 -17.56
C ARG A 446 16.46 17.42 -18.93
N ASN A 447 16.40 18.58 -19.59
CA ASN A 447 15.88 18.73 -20.97
C ASN A 447 14.52 18.02 -21.17
N GLY A 448 13.60 18.19 -20.23
CA GLY A 448 12.28 17.53 -20.25
C GLY A 448 12.26 16.07 -19.78
N ASN A 449 13.41 15.41 -19.65
CA ASN A 449 13.48 14.09 -19.01
C ASN A 449 13.33 14.26 -17.50
N VAL A 450 12.31 13.63 -16.95
CA VAL A 450 11.99 13.67 -15.52
C VAL A 450 12.10 12.26 -14.97
N VAL A 451 12.90 12.11 -13.92
CA VAL A 451 12.95 10.90 -13.09
C VAL A 451 12.58 11.27 -11.67
N ARG A 452 11.77 10.44 -11.02
CA ARG A 452 11.35 10.67 -9.63
C ARG A 452 11.52 9.46 -8.73
N MET A 453 11.73 9.69 -7.45
CA MET A 453 11.98 8.63 -6.48
C MET A 453 11.15 8.90 -5.22
N PRO A 454 10.24 8.00 -4.80
CA PRO A 454 9.43 8.20 -3.60
C PRO A 454 10.22 7.90 -2.33
N PHE A 455 9.89 8.65 -1.30
CA PHE A 455 10.45 8.58 0.04
C PHE A 455 9.37 8.54 1.10
N TYR A 456 9.69 7.89 2.21
CA TYR A 456 8.81 7.80 3.38
C TYR A 456 9.60 7.95 4.69
N TYR A 457 9.00 8.64 5.65
CA TYR A 457 9.50 8.77 7.01
C TYR A 457 8.34 8.76 8.00
N ARG A 458 8.46 7.97 9.07
CA ARG A 458 7.50 7.95 10.18
C ARG A 458 8.17 8.30 11.50
N ALA A 459 7.71 9.38 12.13
CA ALA A 459 8.04 9.72 13.51
C ALA A 459 6.96 9.22 14.47
N VAL A 460 7.42 8.66 15.59
CA VAL A 460 6.57 8.31 16.74
C VAL A 460 7.15 8.94 18.00
N LYS A 461 6.31 9.06 19.03
CA LYS A 461 6.79 9.35 20.39
C LYS A 461 7.83 8.30 20.75
N ALA A 462 8.96 8.75 21.30
CA ALA A 462 9.83 7.80 21.97
C ALA A 462 8.98 7.05 22.99
N ALA A 463 9.11 5.71 23.02
CA ALA A 463 8.62 4.99 24.19
C ALA A 463 9.18 5.74 25.40
N PRO A 464 8.40 5.99 26.49
CA PRO A 464 9.00 6.46 27.71
C PRO A 464 10.19 5.54 27.90
N THR A 465 11.40 6.11 27.84
CA THR A 465 12.60 5.33 28.05
C THR A 465 12.25 4.51 29.27
N THR A 466 12.25 3.18 29.16
CA THR A 466 12.45 2.41 30.37
C THR A 466 13.65 3.12 30.96
N THR A 467 13.42 3.82 32.06
CA THR A 467 14.45 4.37 32.91
C THR A 467 15.61 3.39 32.89
N ASN A 468 16.86 3.84 32.85
CA ASN A 468 18.02 2.95 32.91
C ASN A 468 17.85 2.01 34.12
N ARG A 469 17.15 0.88 33.91
CA ARG A 469 16.75 -0.08 34.93
C ARG A 469 17.89 -1.06 34.92
N GLN A 470 18.98 -0.63 35.52
CA GLN A 470 20.06 -1.52 35.87
C GLN A 470 19.66 -2.18 37.18
N ALA A 471 19.62 -3.51 37.18
CA ALA A 471 19.40 -4.27 38.40
C ALA A 471 20.48 -3.88 39.42
N PRO A 472 20.14 -3.69 40.70
CA PRO A 472 21.15 -3.47 41.71
C PRO A 472 22.05 -4.71 41.82
N PHE A 473 23.31 -4.48 42.14
CA PHE A 473 24.25 -5.57 42.36
C PHE A 473 24.09 -6.05 43.81
N GLN A 474 23.74 -7.33 44.01
CA GLN A 474 23.79 -7.94 45.33
C GLN A 474 25.26 -8.04 45.74
N ASN A 475 25.63 -7.39 46.85
CA ASN A 475 26.96 -7.54 47.43
C ASN A 475 27.12 -8.96 47.99
N ALA A 476 28.36 -9.38 48.25
CA ALA A 476 28.61 -10.66 48.92
C ALA A 476 27.74 -10.78 50.20
N ILE A 477 27.21 -11.98 50.44
CA ILE A 477 26.43 -12.31 51.64
C ILE A 477 27.29 -11.94 52.87
N GLN A 478 26.67 -11.30 53.87
CA GLN A 478 27.33 -10.79 55.08
C GLN A 478 26.82 -11.52 56.32
N ASP A 479 27.71 -11.71 57.28
CA ASP A 479 27.44 -12.45 58.51
C ASP A 479 26.48 -11.66 59.43
N ASP A 480 25.51 -12.35 60.04
CA ASP A 480 24.61 -11.73 61.00
C ASP A 480 25.28 -11.65 62.39
N THR A 481 25.96 -10.53 62.61
CA THR A 481 26.63 -10.25 63.89
C THR A 481 25.70 -10.13 65.10
N THR A 482 24.37 -10.21 64.93
CA THR A 482 23.42 -10.07 66.03
C THR A 482 23.08 -11.38 66.75
N ASN A 483 23.30 -12.54 66.13
CA ASN A 483 22.90 -13.85 66.68
C ASN A 483 24.03 -14.89 66.80
N ASN A 484 25.22 -14.63 66.26
CA ASN A 484 26.37 -15.54 66.37
C ASN A 484 27.68 -14.76 66.61
N PRO A 485 28.43 -15.00 67.72
CA PRO A 485 29.70 -14.33 67.98
C PRO A 485 30.88 -14.92 67.17
N SER A 486 30.65 -15.98 66.39
CA SER A 486 31.67 -16.62 65.56
C SER A 486 31.29 -16.52 64.08
N PRO A 487 32.07 -15.82 63.25
CA PRO A 487 31.78 -15.70 61.83
C PRO A 487 31.76 -17.06 61.13
N ASP A 488 30.66 -17.37 60.46
CA ASP A 488 30.41 -18.69 59.84
C ASP A 488 30.39 -18.63 58.31
N GLN A 489 30.43 -17.42 57.73
CA GLN A 489 30.47 -17.22 56.29
C GLN A 489 31.83 -17.51 55.69
N VAL A 490 31.87 -18.55 54.85
CA VAL A 490 33.08 -18.97 54.15
C VAL A 490 32.83 -18.90 52.65
N ASN A 491 33.57 -18.02 51.97
CA ASN A 491 33.52 -17.84 50.51
C ASN A 491 32.11 -17.54 49.95
N GLY A 492 31.31 -16.77 50.69
CA GLY A 492 29.97 -16.36 50.26
C GLY A 492 28.88 -17.43 50.45
N VAL A 493 29.18 -18.48 51.21
CA VAL A 493 28.20 -19.51 51.60
C VAL A 493 27.96 -19.41 53.11
N ASP A 494 26.69 -19.19 53.44
CA ASP A 494 26.14 -19.20 54.79
C ASP A 494 25.95 -20.65 55.30
N ARG A 495 26.15 -20.92 56.59
CA ARG A 495 26.17 -22.30 57.11
C ARG A 495 25.11 -22.60 58.17
N ASP A 496 24.59 -21.58 58.84
CA ASP A 496 23.59 -21.76 59.90
C ASP A 496 22.20 -21.20 59.56
N GLY A 497 22.05 -20.55 58.41
CA GLY A 497 20.81 -19.96 57.91
C GLY A 497 20.59 -18.51 58.34
N TYR A 498 21.53 -17.88 59.05
CA TYR A 498 21.44 -16.51 59.53
C TYR A 498 22.40 -15.58 58.81
N TYR A 499 21.90 -14.86 57.81
CA TYR A 499 22.69 -13.98 56.98
C TYR A 499 22.05 -12.61 56.76
N LYS A 500 22.89 -11.65 56.37
CA LYS A 500 22.49 -10.31 55.94
C LYS A 500 22.80 -10.10 54.45
N LEU A 501 21.79 -9.63 53.72
CA LEU A 501 21.94 -9.20 52.33
C LEU A 501 22.08 -7.69 52.24
N SER A 502 22.90 -7.22 51.29
CA SER A 502 23.00 -5.81 50.94
C SER A 502 23.17 -5.65 49.44
N TRP A 503 22.80 -4.47 48.93
CA TRP A 503 22.84 -4.17 47.50
C TRP A 503 23.54 -2.85 47.25
N THR A 504 24.25 -2.77 46.12
CA THR A 504 24.80 -1.53 45.58
C THR A 504 23.96 -1.08 44.39
N PHE A 505 23.45 0.14 44.45
CA PHE A 505 22.68 0.74 43.37
C PHE A 505 23.60 1.46 42.38
N PRO A 506 23.30 1.41 41.06
CA PRO A 506 24.00 2.23 40.09
C PRO A 506 23.85 3.73 40.42
N ALA A 507 24.87 4.52 40.07
CA ALA A 507 24.82 5.97 40.22
C ALA A 507 23.71 6.58 39.34
N PRO A 508 23.14 7.75 39.72
CA PRO A 508 22.18 8.47 38.89
C PRO A 508 22.74 8.69 37.46
N PRO A 509 21.90 8.56 36.41
CA PRO A 509 20.44 8.69 36.41
C PRO A 509 19.64 7.37 36.45
N ALA A 510 20.22 6.26 36.93
CA ALA A 510 19.47 5.00 37.09
C ALA A 510 18.35 5.13 38.15
N GLU A 511 17.16 4.61 37.84
CA GLU A 511 16.01 4.62 38.75
C GLU A 511 16.13 3.46 39.76
N GLN A 512 15.96 3.74 41.06
CA GLN A 512 15.98 2.69 42.09
C GLN A 512 14.65 1.92 42.08
N PRO A 513 14.66 0.58 42.18
CA PRO A 513 13.43 -0.21 42.24
C PRO A 513 12.60 0.12 43.48
N CYS A 514 11.28 0.15 43.32
CA CYS A 514 10.32 0.46 44.40
C CYS A 514 10.02 -0.71 45.34
N SER A 515 10.44 -1.92 44.98
CA SER A 515 10.27 -3.15 45.78
C SER A 515 11.23 -4.25 45.31
N PHE A 516 11.51 -5.22 46.18
CA PHE A 516 12.29 -6.42 45.87
C PHE A 516 11.53 -7.69 46.21
N GLN A 517 11.81 -8.76 45.48
CA GLN A 517 11.47 -10.13 45.85
C GLN A 517 12.79 -10.90 45.96
N ILE A 518 13.00 -11.58 47.08
CA ILE A 518 14.18 -12.42 47.32
C ILE A 518 13.74 -13.86 47.10
N GLU A 519 14.47 -14.60 46.28
CA GLU A 519 14.24 -16.02 46.03
C GLU A 519 15.50 -16.80 46.42
N GLU A 520 15.34 -17.74 47.35
CA GLU A 520 16.41 -18.66 47.74
C GLU A 520 16.41 -19.87 46.79
N ALA A 521 17.56 -20.18 46.21
CA ALA A 521 17.74 -21.34 45.34
C ALA A 521 18.88 -22.22 45.83
N THR A 522 18.71 -23.54 45.80
CA THR A 522 19.71 -24.53 46.22
C THR A 522 20.72 -24.87 45.11
N SER A 523 20.58 -24.29 43.91
CA SER A 523 21.55 -24.42 42.82
C SER A 523 21.44 -23.25 41.81
N PHE A 524 22.56 -22.82 41.23
CA PHE A 524 22.62 -21.78 40.20
C PHE A 524 23.02 -22.38 38.84
N ALA A 525 22.32 -22.01 37.77
CA ALA A 525 22.74 -22.25 36.40
C ALA A 525 22.62 -20.95 35.58
N THR A 526 23.66 -20.59 34.83
CA THR A 526 23.65 -19.42 33.93
C THR A 526 22.92 -19.78 32.64
N VAL A 527 21.76 -19.16 32.37
CA VAL A 527 20.89 -19.54 31.23
C VAL A 527 21.13 -18.68 29.97
N PHE A 528 21.87 -17.57 30.06
CA PHE A 528 22.22 -16.72 28.91
C PHE A 528 23.61 -16.08 29.08
N GLN A 529 24.42 -16.05 28.01
CA GLN A 529 25.64 -15.24 27.86
C GLN A 529 25.39 -14.06 26.96
#